data_AF-A0A851GKF8-F1
#
_entry.id   AF-A0A851GKF8-F1
#
_cell.length_a   1.000
_cell.length_b   1.000
_cell.length_c   1.000
_cell.angle_alpha   90.00
_cell.angle_beta   90.00
_cell.angle_gamma   90.00
#
_symmetry.space_group_name_H-M   'P 1'
#
loop_
_entity.id
_entity.type
_entity.pdbx_description
1 polymer ?
#
loop_
_entity_poly.entity_id
_entity_poly.type
_entity_poly.pdbx_seq_one_letter_code
_entity_poly.pdbx_strand_id
1 'polypeptide(L)'
;MRIAYLIAICCLLSCKDRTNQEGSIQDLVQPSTLKQGDLLPQEFEELISVIIDQMPDETKKIIKESDNGDDMIDHFGMGLSLRNGDLNRTDSEVRLYLIRQGIYHRDDLSSIVLYAVNRRLRGEPVELAKKIQYYRSYWEAQDTVAPLDLNCPTCKKELNPAFWGGTTSHPDRNYFWGRCPDEHDFLYYHKEGWIPQEN
;
A
#
# COMPACT_ATOMS: atom_id res chain seq x y z
N MET A 1 4.89 -11.71 -29.42
CA MET A 1 4.74 -10.26 -29.58
C MET A 1 3.33 -9.85 -29.19
N ARG A 2 3.09 -9.47 -27.91
CA ARG A 2 1.81 -8.93 -27.38
C ARG A 2 2.01 -8.49 -25.92
N ILE A 3 2.88 -7.49 -25.69
CA ILE A 3 3.06 -6.83 -24.37
C ILE A 3 2.30 -5.48 -24.35
N ALA A 4 1.73 -5.05 -25.48
CA ALA A 4 1.23 -3.69 -25.66
C ALA A 4 -0.17 -3.39 -25.09
N TYR A 5 -0.90 -4.36 -24.54
CA TYR A 5 -2.31 -4.14 -24.13
C TYR A 5 -2.51 -3.74 -22.66
N LEU A 6 -1.47 -3.81 -21.82
CA LEU A 6 -1.58 -3.51 -20.38
C LEU A 6 -1.42 -2.02 -20.02
N ILE A 7 -0.99 -1.18 -20.96
CA ILE A 7 -0.65 0.23 -20.69
C ILE A 7 -1.91 1.14 -20.61
N ALA A 8 -3.06 0.70 -21.13
CA ALA A 8 -4.23 1.57 -21.30
C ALA A 8 -5.29 1.52 -20.17
N ILE A 9 -5.09 0.75 -19.10
CA ILE A 9 -6.19 0.35 -18.21
C ILE A 9 -6.36 1.25 -16.97
N CYS A 10 -5.34 2.00 -16.52
CA CYS A 10 -5.48 2.91 -15.37
C CYS A 10 -6.31 4.19 -15.63
N CYS A 11 -6.74 4.47 -16.85
CA CYS A 11 -7.42 5.73 -17.17
C CYS A 11 -8.97 5.70 -17.08
N LEU A 12 -9.61 4.53 -16.92
CA LEU A 12 -11.08 4.43 -17.06
C LEU A 12 -11.88 4.47 -15.75
N LEU A 13 -11.25 4.60 -14.58
CA LEU A 13 -11.99 4.81 -13.31
C LEU A 13 -12.37 6.28 -13.06
N SER A 14 -12.23 7.15 -14.06
CA SER A 14 -12.75 8.52 -14.00
C SER A 14 -14.25 8.54 -14.32
N CYS A 15 -15.01 9.19 -13.44
CA CYS A 15 -16.43 9.55 -13.55
C CYS A 15 -17.46 8.47 -13.16
N LYS A 16 -17.59 8.23 -11.85
CA LYS A 16 -18.93 8.12 -11.25
C LYS A 16 -19.05 9.11 -10.11
N ASP A 17 -19.92 10.09 -10.31
CA ASP A 17 -20.32 11.10 -9.31
C ASP A 17 -20.66 10.42 -7.98
N ARG A 18 -19.84 10.65 -6.94
CA ARG A 18 -20.23 10.42 -5.55
C ARG A 18 -20.62 11.76 -4.95
N THR A 19 -21.90 12.09 -5.10
CA THR A 19 -22.54 13.11 -4.26
C THR A 19 -22.90 12.48 -2.91
N ASN A 20 -22.41 13.13 -1.85
CA ASN A 20 -22.89 13.11 -0.48
C ASN A 20 -23.07 11.75 0.22
N GLN A 21 -21.98 11.25 0.83
CA GLN A 21 -22.04 10.75 2.20
C GLN A 21 -20.84 11.31 2.98
N GLU A 22 -21.11 12.28 3.85
CA GLU A 22 -20.17 12.79 4.84
C GLU A 22 -19.95 11.72 5.92
N GLY A 23 -19.02 10.80 5.66
CA GLY A 23 -18.32 10.08 6.71
C GLY A 23 -16.96 10.76 6.89
N SER A 24 -16.70 11.36 8.05
CA SER A 24 -15.40 11.99 8.29
C SER A 24 -14.31 10.92 8.32
N ILE A 25 -13.24 11.14 7.55
CA ILE A 25 -12.01 10.31 7.48
C ILE A 25 -11.39 10.03 8.86
N GLN A 26 -11.82 10.77 9.90
CA GLN A 26 -11.40 10.64 11.29
C GLN A 26 -11.79 9.31 11.96
N ASP A 27 -12.76 8.55 11.42
CA ASP A 27 -13.22 7.30 12.03
C ASP A 27 -12.35 6.06 11.67
N LEU A 28 -11.33 6.22 10.83
CA LEU A 28 -10.43 5.13 10.41
C LEU A 28 -9.14 5.02 11.26
N VAL A 29 -9.04 5.76 12.37
CA VAL A 29 -7.80 5.94 13.11
C VAL A 29 -7.72 5.00 14.32
N GLN A 30 -7.02 3.86 14.17
CA GLN A 30 -6.23 3.23 15.23
C GLN A 30 -5.02 2.48 14.62
N PRO A 31 -3.82 2.55 15.22
CA PRO A 31 -2.65 1.77 14.78
C PRO A 31 -2.91 0.27 14.97
N SER A 32 -2.69 -0.50 13.89
CA SER A 32 -2.82 -1.97 13.75
C SER A 32 -3.88 -2.65 14.62
N THR A 33 -5.14 -2.60 14.18
CA THR A 33 -6.25 -3.39 14.75
C THR A 33 -6.49 -4.71 14.03
N LEU A 34 -5.82 -4.99 12.90
CA LEU A 34 -6.04 -6.25 12.17
C LEU A 34 -5.64 -7.46 12.99
N LYS A 35 -6.63 -8.29 13.28
CA LYS A 35 -6.50 -9.63 13.81
C LYS A 35 -6.65 -10.65 12.70
N GLN A 36 -6.06 -11.81 12.91
CA GLN A 36 -6.29 -12.95 12.05
C GLN A 36 -7.79 -13.27 12.03
N GLY A 37 -8.39 -13.29 10.83
CA GLY A 37 -9.83 -13.55 10.66
C GLY A 37 -10.70 -12.30 10.50
N ASP A 38 -10.13 -11.10 10.59
CA ASP A 38 -10.85 -9.87 10.27
C ASP A 38 -11.26 -9.86 8.78
N LEU A 39 -12.43 -9.27 8.51
CA LEU A 39 -12.90 -9.03 7.15
C LEU A 39 -11.96 -8.04 6.46
N LEU A 40 -11.74 -8.25 5.16
CA LEU A 40 -11.04 -7.27 4.35
C LEU A 40 -11.87 -5.97 4.30
N PRO A 41 -11.23 -4.79 4.34
CA PRO A 41 -11.91 -3.54 4.06
C PRO A 41 -12.62 -3.62 2.71
N GLN A 42 -13.78 -2.98 2.60
CA GLN A 42 -14.62 -3.05 1.40
C GLN A 42 -13.86 -2.58 0.16
N GLU A 43 -13.10 -1.50 0.27
CA GLU A 43 -12.29 -0.94 -0.82
C GLU A 43 -11.22 -1.93 -1.30
N PHE A 44 -10.69 -2.73 -0.37
CA PHE A 44 -9.74 -3.78 -0.68
C PHE A 44 -10.39 -4.93 -1.45
N GLU A 45 -11.60 -5.35 -1.04
CA GLU A 45 -12.40 -6.36 -1.75
C GLU A 45 -12.82 -5.90 -3.15
N GLU A 46 -13.24 -4.64 -3.26
CA GLU A 46 -13.61 -4.01 -4.53
C GLU A 46 -12.41 -3.97 -5.49
N LEU A 47 -11.23 -3.55 -5.00
CA LEU A 47 -10.00 -3.56 -5.80
C LEU A 47 -9.66 -4.98 -6.29
N ILE A 48 -9.69 -5.99 -5.42
CA ILE A 48 -9.40 -7.38 -5.82
C ILE A 48 -10.39 -7.84 -6.90
N SER A 49 -11.68 -7.55 -6.72
CA SER A 49 -12.73 -7.96 -7.66
C SER A 49 -12.52 -7.31 -9.03
N VAL A 50 -12.21 -6.01 -9.08
CA VAL A 50 -11.90 -5.30 -10.33
C VAL A 50 -10.67 -5.91 -11.01
N ILE A 51 -9.60 -6.19 -10.26
CA ILE A 51 -8.39 -6.82 -10.82
C ILE A 51 -8.73 -8.18 -11.42
N ILE A 52 -9.49 -9.03 -10.71
CA ILE A 52 -9.87 -10.36 -11.19
C ILE A 52 -10.76 -10.26 -12.43
N ASP A 53 -11.77 -9.40 -12.43
CA ASP A 53 -12.73 -9.29 -13.53
C ASP A 53 -12.06 -8.84 -14.84
N GLN A 54 -11.07 -7.96 -14.75
CA GLN A 54 -10.33 -7.45 -15.90
C GLN A 54 -9.21 -8.39 -16.37
N MET A 55 -8.89 -9.41 -15.58
CA MET A 55 -7.79 -10.32 -15.86
C MET A 55 -8.19 -11.38 -16.89
N PRO A 56 -7.35 -11.65 -17.92
CA PRO A 56 -7.56 -12.77 -18.83
C PRO A 56 -7.53 -14.12 -18.09
N ASP A 57 -8.32 -15.08 -18.54
CA ASP A 57 -8.45 -16.38 -17.86
C ASP A 57 -7.12 -17.15 -17.76
N GLU A 58 -6.25 -17.02 -18.77
CA GLU A 58 -4.92 -17.64 -18.71
C GLU A 58 -4.04 -17.01 -17.63
N THR A 59 -4.15 -15.69 -17.43
CA THR A 59 -3.45 -15.00 -16.34
C THR A 59 -4.02 -15.41 -14.98
N LYS A 60 -5.35 -15.53 -14.86
CA LYS A 60 -5.98 -16.06 -13.62
C LYS A 60 -5.48 -17.45 -13.29
N LYS A 61 -5.32 -18.31 -14.30
CA LYS A 61 -4.82 -19.67 -14.13
C LYS A 61 -3.39 -19.68 -13.61
N ILE A 62 -2.49 -18.91 -14.24
CA ILE A 62 -1.09 -18.77 -13.80
C ILE A 62 -1.02 -18.29 -12.35
N ILE A 63 -1.74 -17.21 -12.03
CA ILE A 63 -1.75 -16.67 -10.67
C ILE A 63 -2.34 -17.67 -9.68
N LYS A 64 -3.41 -18.39 -10.03
CA LYS A 64 -4.02 -19.39 -9.15
C LYS A 64 -3.09 -20.58 -8.85
N GLU A 65 -2.27 -20.97 -9.83
CA GLU A 65 -1.33 -22.09 -9.74
C GLU A 65 0.00 -21.70 -9.08
N SER A 66 0.27 -20.41 -8.87
CA SER A 66 1.46 -19.98 -8.13
C SER A 66 1.32 -20.27 -6.62
N ASP A 67 2.42 -20.74 -6.02
CA ASP A 67 2.41 -21.22 -4.64
C ASP A 67 2.08 -20.08 -3.65
N ASN A 68 2.57 -18.86 -3.93
CA ASN A 68 2.50 -17.74 -3.00
C ASN A 68 1.91 -16.44 -3.57
N GLY A 69 1.49 -16.40 -4.85
CA GLY A 69 1.03 -15.14 -5.49
C GLY A 69 2.09 -14.04 -5.56
N ASP A 70 3.37 -14.42 -5.40
CA ASP A 70 4.56 -13.56 -5.28
C ASP A 70 5.62 -13.94 -6.35
N ASP A 71 5.23 -14.74 -7.34
CA ASP A 71 6.15 -15.18 -8.39
C ASP A 71 6.58 -13.99 -9.27
N MET A 72 7.83 -14.03 -9.74
CA MET A 72 8.46 -12.97 -10.55
C MET A 72 7.60 -12.50 -11.74
N ILE A 73 6.79 -13.39 -12.33
CA ILE A 73 5.91 -13.08 -13.47
C ILE A 73 4.77 -12.14 -13.04
N ASP A 74 4.25 -12.33 -11.83
CA ASP A 74 3.19 -11.49 -11.24
C ASP A 74 3.77 -10.15 -10.80
N HIS A 75 4.98 -10.14 -10.24
CA HIS A 75 5.62 -8.93 -9.74
C HIS A 75 6.11 -7.97 -10.83
N PHE A 76 6.76 -8.49 -11.88
CA PHE A 76 7.32 -7.65 -12.95
C PHE A 76 6.32 -7.29 -14.05
N GLY A 77 5.12 -7.90 -14.05
CA GLY A 77 4.02 -7.50 -14.92
C GLY A 77 2.98 -6.69 -14.16
N MET A 78 2.11 -7.41 -13.46
CA MET A 78 0.95 -6.85 -12.77
C MET A 78 1.35 -6.03 -11.55
N GLY A 79 2.35 -6.47 -10.79
CA GLY A 79 2.92 -5.74 -9.66
C GLY A 79 3.49 -4.38 -10.10
N LEU A 80 4.19 -4.32 -11.24
CA LEU A 80 4.63 -3.05 -11.82
C LEU A 80 3.46 -2.15 -12.23
N SER A 81 2.40 -2.72 -12.80
CA SER A 81 1.21 -1.95 -13.18
C SER A 81 0.52 -1.38 -11.94
N LEU A 82 0.25 -2.22 -10.93
CA LEU A 82 -0.39 -1.84 -9.68
C LEU A 82 0.43 -0.79 -8.93
N ARG A 83 1.75 -0.98 -8.80
CA ARG A 83 2.63 -0.07 -8.07
C ARG A 83 2.82 1.28 -8.75
N ASN A 84 2.68 1.35 -10.07
CA ASN A 84 2.85 2.58 -10.86
C ASN A 84 1.51 3.27 -11.18
N GLY A 85 0.40 2.53 -11.05
CA GLY A 85 -0.98 2.99 -11.23
C GLY A 85 -1.68 3.24 -9.90
N ASP A 86 -2.70 2.44 -9.60
CA ASP A 86 -3.64 2.68 -8.50
C ASP A 86 -2.98 2.74 -7.11
N LEU A 87 -1.91 1.98 -6.87
CA LEU A 87 -1.19 2.01 -5.57
C LEU A 87 -0.14 3.14 -5.51
N ASN A 88 0.11 3.85 -6.62
CA ASN A 88 0.96 5.03 -6.63
C ASN A 88 0.18 6.31 -6.33
N ARG A 89 -1.14 6.28 -6.48
CA ARG A 89 -1.97 7.46 -6.25
C ARG A 89 -2.08 7.75 -4.76
N THR A 90 -1.88 9.01 -4.38
CA THR A 90 -1.93 9.45 -2.98
C THR A 90 -3.32 9.33 -2.38
N ASP A 91 -4.38 9.31 -3.20
CA ASP A 91 -5.79 9.21 -2.82
C ASP A 91 -6.32 7.76 -2.83
N SER A 92 -5.46 6.76 -3.04
CA SER A 92 -5.87 5.36 -3.01
C SER A 92 -6.16 4.91 -1.58
N GLU A 93 -7.43 4.61 -1.28
CA GLU A 93 -7.86 4.13 0.05
C GLU A 93 -7.12 2.85 0.46
N VAL A 94 -6.88 1.94 -0.49
CA VAL A 94 -6.10 0.71 -0.24
C VAL A 94 -4.66 1.05 0.13
N ARG A 95 -4.04 1.99 -0.59
CA ARG A 95 -2.68 2.47 -0.28
C ARG A 95 -2.65 3.09 1.12
N LEU A 96 -3.57 4.01 1.43
CA LEU A 96 -3.64 4.70 2.71
C LEU A 96 -3.89 3.73 3.86
N TYR A 97 -4.78 2.77 3.66
CA TYR A 97 -5.01 1.69 4.62
C TYR A 97 -3.73 0.90 4.90
N LEU A 98 -3.04 0.41 3.86
CA LEU A 98 -1.80 -0.38 4.03
C LEU A 98 -0.67 0.44 4.67
N ILE A 99 -0.55 1.73 4.32
CA ILE A 99 0.36 2.69 4.97
C ILE A 99 0.07 2.79 6.47
N ARG A 100 -1.20 2.97 6.85
CA ARG A 100 -1.62 2.98 8.26
C ARG A 100 -1.35 1.65 8.98
N GLN A 101 -1.22 0.55 8.24
CA GLN A 101 -0.81 -0.75 8.78
C GLN A 101 0.72 -0.95 8.87
N GLY A 102 1.54 0.03 8.51
CA GLY A 102 3.00 -0.10 8.56
C GLY A 102 3.64 -0.50 7.22
N ILE A 103 2.89 -0.56 6.12
CA ILE A 103 3.39 -0.99 4.80
C ILE A 103 3.53 0.19 3.85
N TYR A 104 4.76 0.49 3.46
CA TYR A 104 5.08 1.72 2.71
C TYR A 104 5.87 1.47 1.44
N HIS A 105 6.61 0.35 1.39
CA HIS A 105 7.39 0.01 0.23
C HIS A 105 6.44 -0.36 -0.92
N ARG A 106 6.62 0.27 -2.09
CA ARG A 106 5.70 0.12 -3.22
C ARG A 106 5.61 -1.32 -3.71
N ASP A 107 6.72 -2.06 -3.64
CA ASP A 107 6.71 -3.45 -4.05
C ASP A 107 5.86 -4.28 -3.08
N ASP A 108 5.98 -4.07 -1.77
CA ASP A 108 5.16 -4.76 -0.76
C ASP A 108 3.68 -4.45 -0.88
N LEU A 109 3.32 -3.19 -1.15
CA LEU A 109 1.93 -2.80 -1.42
C LEU A 109 1.35 -3.64 -2.56
N SER A 110 2.10 -3.75 -3.67
CA SER A 110 1.69 -4.56 -4.81
C SER A 110 1.69 -6.06 -4.50
N SER A 111 2.68 -6.56 -3.75
CA SER A 111 2.75 -7.97 -3.32
C SER A 111 1.55 -8.37 -2.47
N ILE A 112 1.11 -7.49 -1.55
CA ILE A 112 -0.04 -7.77 -0.67
C ILE A 112 -1.33 -7.86 -1.48
N VAL A 113 -1.51 -7.00 -2.48
CA VAL A 113 -2.67 -7.05 -3.38
C VAL A 113 -2.64 -8.32 -4.24
N LEU A 114 -1.49 -8.66 -4.83
CA LEU A 114 -1.33 -9.87 -5.64
C LEU A 114 -1.55 -11.15 -4.81
N TYR A 115 -1.02 -11.18 -3.59
CA TYR A 115 -1.29 -12.24 -2.62
C TYR A 115 -2.79 -12.41 -2.36
N ALA A 116 -3.52 -11.30 -2.17
CA ALA A 116 -4.96 -11.36 -1.97
C ALA A 116 -5.71 -11.86 -3.21
N VAL A 117 -5.32 -11.43 -4.41
CA VAL A 117 -5.88 -11.91 -5.67
C VAL A 117 -5.68 -13.42 -5.84
N ASN A 118 -4.46 -13.94 -5.60
CA ASN A 118 -4.15 -15.37 -5.65
C ASN A 118 -5.07 -16.17 -4.71
N ARG A 119 -5.19 -15.74 -3.45
CA ARG A 119 -6.03 -16.39 -2.45
C ARG A 119 -7.50 -16.40 -2.86
N ARG A 120 -8.00 -15.30 -3.42
CA ARG A 120 -9.38 -15.23 -3.94
C ARG A 120 -9.63 -16.18 -5.11
N LEU A 121 -8.71 -16.27 -6.07
CA LEU A 121 -8.82 -17.21 -7.19
C LEU A 121 -8.81 -18.68 -6.74
N ARG A 122 -8.15 -18.96 -5.61
CA ARG A 122 -8.11 -20.29 -4.96
C ARG A 122 -9.30 -20.57 -4.06
N GLY A 123 -10.15 -19.57 -3.77
CA GLY A 123 -11.25 -19.71 -2.81
C GLY A 123 -10.77 -19.82 -1.37
N GLU A 124 -9.57 -19.29 -1.09
CA GLU A 124 -8.91 -19.35 0.22
C GLU A 124 -9.06 -18.01 0.96
N PRO A 125 -9.08 -18.00 2.31
CA PRO A 125 -9.09 -16.77 3.07
C PRO A 125 -7.79 -15.99 2.82
N VAL A 126 -7.86 -14.67 2.64
CA VAL A 126 -6.68 -13.85 2.29
C VAL A 126 -5.63 -13.83 3.41
N GLU A 127 -6.01 -14.00 4.69
CA GLU A 127 -5.05 -13.94 5.82
C GLU A 127 -4.20 -12.65 5.83
N LEU A 128 -4.82 -11.49 5.55
CA LEU A 128 -4.11 -10.23 5.34
C LEU A 128 -3.20 -9.83 6.51
N ALA A 129 -3.67 -10.01 7.75
CA ALA A 129 -2.90 -9.72 8.96
C ALA A 129 -1.55 -10.45 8.98
N LYS A 130 -1.51 -11.71 8.52
CA LYS A 130 -0.30 -12.52 8.45
C LYS A 130 0.69 -11.98 7.41
N LYS A 131 0.22 -11.58 6.22
CA LYS A 131 1.08 -11.00 5.18
C LYS A 131 1.61 -9.61 5.57
N ILE A 132 0.79 -8.78 6.23
CA ILE A 132 1.24 -7.49 6.81
C ILE A 132 2.32 -7.73 7.86
N GLN A 133 2.09 -8.66 8.79
CA GLN A 133 3.07 -8.99 9.84
C GLN A 133 4.40 -9.48 9.24
N TYR A 134 4.35 -10.29 8.18
CA TYR A 134 5.55 -10.74 7.47
C TYR A 134 6.42 -9.56 7.00
N TYR A 135 5.84 -8.57 6.31
CA TYR A 135 6.60 -7.41 5.83
C TYR A 135 7.08 -6.50 6.97
N ARG A 136 6.27 -6.32 8.01
CA ARG A 136 6.70 -5.57 9.20
C ARG A 136 7.94 -6.20 9.83
N SER A 137 7.91 -7.51 10.05
CA SER A 137 9.06 -8.25 10.60
C SER A 137 10.29 -8.17 9.70
N TYR A 138 10.10 -8.21 8.38
CA TYR A 138 11.19 -8.07 7.41
C TYR A 138 11.89 -6.71 7.53
N TRP A 139 11.14 -5.60 7.56
CA TRP A 139 11.72 -4.26 7.65
C TRP A 139 12.22 -3.88 9.04
N GLU A 140 11.67 -4.48 10.09
CA GLU A 140 12.20 -4.37 11.46
C GLU A 140 13.61 -4.95 11.54
N ALA A 141 13.86 -6.09 10.89
CA ALA A 141 15.21 -6.66 10.80
C ALA A 141 16.21 -5.78 10.02
N GLN A 142 15.72 -4.80 9.24
CA GLN A 142 16.53 -3.85 8.47
C GLN A 142 16.65 -2.47 9.14
N ASP A 143 16.10 -2.27 10.35
CA ASP A 143 16.04 -0.97 11.04
C ASP A 143 15.31 0.13 10.24
N THR A 144 14.39 -0.27 9.36
CA THR A 144 13.59 0.63 8.51
C THR A 144 12.09 0.47 8.77
N VAL A 145 11.72 0.45 10.05
CA VAL A 145 10.31 0.36 10.43
C VAL A 145 9.64 1.69 10.14
N ALA A 146 8.47 1.61 9.53
CA ALA A 146 7.71 2.78 9.18
C ALA A 146 6.91 3.34 10.37
N PRO A 147 6.60 4.65 10.37
CA PRO A 147 5.81 5.25 11.44
C PRO A 147 4.41 4.63 11.49
N LEU A 148 3.95 4.24 12.69
CA LEU A 148 2.53 3.92 12.90
C LEU A 148 1.73 5.15 13.30
N ASP A 149 2.38 6.12 13.94
CA ASP A 149 1.79 7.41 14.24
C ASP A 149 2.10 8.38 13.10
N LEU A 150 1.07 8.71 12.32
CA LEU A 150 1.15 9.67 11.22
C LEU A 150 0.78 11.08 11.65
N ASN A 151 0.67 11.39 12.95
CA ASN A 151 0.33 12.73 13.38
C ASN A 151 1.54 13.67 13.33
N CYS A 152 1.33 14.86 12.77
CA CYS A 152 2.28 15.96 12.80
C CYS A 152 2.67 16.26 14.26
N PRO A 153 3.97 16.26 14.61
CA PRO A 153 4.42 16.52 15.97
C PRO A 153 3.92 17.85 16.52
N THR A 154 3.77 18.85 15.64
CA THR A 154 3.41 20.23 15.98
C THR A 154 1.90 20.45 16.09
N CYS A 155 1.15 20.19 15.02
CA CYS A 155 -0.28 20.54 14.95
C CYS A 155 -1.23 19.36 15.10
N LYS A 156 -0.71 18.13 15.26
CA LYS A 156 -1.46 16.87 15.42
C LYS A 156 -2.36 16.47 14.25
N LYS A 157 -2.34 17.21 13.14
CA LYS A 157 -2.99 16.79 11.89
C LYS A 157 -2.22 15.62 11.27
N GLU A 158 -2.91 14.75 10.55
CA GLU A 158 -2.27 13.64 9.83
C GLU A 158 -1.30 14.16 8.76
N LEU A 159 -0.10 13.62 8.75
CA LEU A 159 0.93 13.85 7.74
C LEU A 159 0.56 13.08 6.46
N ASN A 160 0.96 13.59 5.31
CA ASN A 160 0.97 12.82 4.06
C ASN A 160 2.34 12.15 3.91
N PRO A 161 2.48 10.84 4.22
CA PRO A 161 3.78 10.17 4.19
C PRO A 161 4.17 9.73 2.78
N ALA A 162 5.46 9.91 2.47
CA ALA A 162 6.13 9.26 1.35
C ALA A 162 7.43 8.63 1.85
N PHE A 163 7.68 7.39 1.44
CA PHE A 163 8.96 6.74 1.71
C PHE A 163 10.02 7.24 0.73
N TRP A 164 11.18 7.65 1.26
CA TRP A 164 12.33 8.04 0.47
C TRP A 164 13.56 7.25 0.93
N GLY A 165 14.36 6.80 -0.03
CA GLY A 165 15.67 6.23 0.28
C GLY A 165 16.60 7.31 0.87
N GLY A 166 17.65 6.88 1.58
CA GLY A 166 18.59 7.76 2.28
C GLY A 166 19.04 9.00 1.47
N THR A 167 19.31 10.10 2.18
CA THR A 167 19.76 11.35 1.55
C THR A 167 21.26 11.31 1.25
N THR A 168 21.76 12.28 0.50
CA THR A 168 23.22 12.52 0.39
C THR A 168 23.87 12.86 1.73
N SER A 169 23.12 13.44 2.67
CA SER A 169 23.60 13.77 4.02
C SER A 169 23.59 12.59 4.99
N HIS A 170 22.70 11.62 4.79
CA HIS A 170 22.59 10.39 5.58
C HIS A 170 22.35 9.18 4.67
N PRO A 171 23.35 8.81 3.84
CA PRO A 171 23.20 7.71 2.88
C PRO A 171 23.06 6.34 3.57
N ASP A 172 23.44 6.27 4.85
CA ASP A 172 23.37 5.11 5.73
C ASP A 172 22.02 4.97 6.44
N ARG A 173 21.12 5.96 6.33
CA ARG A 173 19.83 5.96 7.05
C ARG A 173 18.66 6.16 6.11
N ASN A 174 17.80 5.15 6.02
CA ASN A 174 16.49 5.33 5.40
C ASN A 174 15.59 6.16 6.32
N TYR A 175 14.74 6.98 5.72
CA TYR A 175 13.80 7.83 6.44
C TYR A 175 12.44 7.83 5.73
N PHE A 176 11.40 8.23 6.44
CA PHE A 176 10.12 8.53 5.83
C PHE A 176 9.95 10.04 5.82
N TRP A 177 9.52 10.59 4.71
CA TRP A 177 9.15 11.99 4.62
C TRP A 177 7.66 12.13 4.87
N GLY A 178 7.26 13.15 5.62
CA GLY A 178 5.86 13.44 5.90
C GLY A 178 5.61 14.93 5.74
N ARG A 179 4.67 15.29 4.87
CA ARG A 179 4.24 16.68 4.72
C ARG A 179 3.01 16.95 5.57
N CYS A 180 3.13 17.95 6.44
CA CYS A 180 2.02 18.49 7.19
C CYS A 180 1.09 19.32 6.28
N PRO A 181 -0.23 19.32 6.52
CA PRO A 181 -1.16 20.23 5.83
C PRO A 181 -0.83 21.72 5.98
N ASP A 182 -0.09 22.09 7.04
CA ASP A 182 0.38 23.45 7.29
C ASP A 182 1.74 23.74 6.61
N GLU A 183 2.09 22.99 5.56
CA GLU A 183 3.29 23.16 4.71
C GLU A 183 4.65 23.00 5.43
N HIS A 184 4.67 22.21 6.51
CA HIS A 184 5.91 21.79 7.17
C HIS A 184 6.29 20.37 6.79
N ASP A 185 7.58 20.15 6.49
CA ASP A 185 8.11 18.85 6.15
C ASP A 185 8.81 18.21 7.36
N PHE A 186 8.64 16.89 7.51
CA PHE A 186 9.22 16.10 8.59
C PHE A 186 9.92 14.87 8.03
N LEU A 187 11.00 14.48 8.69
CA LEU A 187 11.73 13.24 8.45
C LEU A 187 11.48 12.29 9.64
N TYR A 188 11.08 11.06 9.38
CA TYR A 188 10.94 10.02 10.38
C TYR A 188 12.10 9.04 10.31
N TYR A 189 12.75 8.84 11.45
CA TYR A 189 13.71 7.76 11.66
C TYR A 189 13.16 6.80 12.72
N HIS A 190 13.25 5.49 12.48
CA HIS A 190 12.60 4.48 13.33
C HIS A 190 12.81 4.69 14.84
N LYS A 191 14.04 5.00 15.25
CA LYS A 191 14.41 5.17 16.67
C LYS A 191 14.27 6.59 17.21
N GLU A 192 14.10 7.57 16.33
CA GLU A 192 14.13 9.00 16.70
C GLU A 192 12.75 9.67 16.52
N GLY A 193 11.84 9.03 15.79
CA GLY A 193 10.52 9.57 15.49
C GLY A 193 10.56 10.63 14.39
N TRP A 194 9.49 11.44 14.34
CA TRP A 194 9.36 12.55 13.40
C TRP A 194 10.19 13.76 13.88
N ILE A 195 11.08 14.22 13.01
CA ILE A 195 11.96 15.38 13.22
C ILE A 195 11.62 16.42 12.15
N PRO A 196 11.50 17.72 12.48
CA PRO A 196 11.33 18.76 11.48
C PRO A 196 12.48 18.75 10.46
N GLN A 197 12.16 18.87 9.18
CA GLN A 197 13.17 19.07 8.15
C GLN A 197 13.65 20.52 8.23
N GLU A 198 14.92 20.73 8.58
CA GLU A 198 15.54 22.04 8.52
C GLU A 198 15.75 22.43 7.04
N ASN A 199 15.27 23.61 6.65
CA ASN A 199 15.43 24.18 5.31
C ASN A 199 16.80 24.82 5.10
#